data_AF-A0A2G6L7W6-F1
#
_entry.id   AF-A0A2G6L7W6-F1
#
_cell.length_a   1.000
_cell.length_b   1.000
_cell.length_c   1.000
_cell.angle_alpha   90.00
_cell.angle_beta   90.00
_cell.angle_gamma   90.00
#
_symmetry.space_group_name_H-M   'P 1'
#
loop_
_entity.id
_entity.type
_entity.pdbx_description
1 polymer ?
#
loop_
_entity_poly.entity_id
_entity_poly.type
_entity_poly.pdbx_seq_one_letter_code
_entity_poly.pdbx_strand_id
1 'polypeptide(L)'
;MKIKYKLFCVAILVLFSMVALIVTMQHSVTHLIDHHALDKAISQAEKGLLKLRQSEKDFLQNLELKDSDEFNKRFQRINTDLDRFGQAVIDVGMEGGKTKLIRQKFQQYHEIFNELVNVQKKIGLHSRDGIYGDLRAVVHKAENEIKQMNDQELRSGMLQLRRNEKDFLLRMDLKHQSEFDDNFSMFQQNLKQGDYSDEDIDSIAQLMEEYSQSFHELVRNIQIKGLNPHGGLLRKLELTFTDTERVLMELSNDMHAIVEDEVGSTDQLIVISDIIGIVLTLIVLGAIYWVVVSVTGSVSQLSNTITRVAETNDLSLRHTINSQDEISEAGSAFNYMMEKFQFTLQEVNQASEQLSVAAGVLSESSRKTDDDIQRQQQQTRLLASAMEEIVHSVNNVAKNAGSGAEIAAAANDGCNRGQKVVSSAADSIHMLSERVHHASGAIQRLQKDSESIGSVLDVIRGIAEQTNLLALNAAIEAARAGEQGRGFAVVADEVRTLAGRTQNSTTEIQNMIESLQSLSREAVTLMEESQCQTKQGVEHILEAGESLNHIVAEVANINDMNAQIATVTEQQKSVMEEVNHNVSTINNIAENSVALSNETAQASHNLANLAAQLRNLSSQFKV
;
A
#
# COMPACT_ATOMS: atom_id res chain seq x y z
N MET A 1 -20.02 20.65 -7.81
CA MET A 1 -20.18 20.77 -6.33
C MET A 1 -19.94 19.39 -5.74
N LYS A 2 -18.97 19.28 -4.82
CA LYS A 2 -18.67 18.04 -4.12
C LYS A 2 -19.92 17.46 -3.45
N ILE A 3 -20.06 16.14 -3.44
CA ILE A 3 -21.22 15.41 -2.89
C ILE A 3 -21.46 15.82 -1.45
N LYS A 4 -20.38 16.00 -0.67
CA LYS A 4 -20.48 16.47 0.73
C LYS A 4 -21.24 17.80 0.86
N TYR A 5 -21.04 18.74 -0.06
CA TYR A 5 -21.71 20.03 -0.01
C TYR A 5 -23.16 19.92 -0.46
N LYS A 6 -23.46 19.06 -1.45
CA LYS A 6 -24.84 18.77 -1.85
C LYS A 6 -25.64 18.19 -0.66
N LEU A 7 -25.07 17.22 0.05
CA LEU A 7 -25.68 16.62 1.25
C LEU A 7 -25.84 17.64 2.39
N PHE A 8 -24.84 18.49 2.62
CA PHE A 8 -24.91 19.54 3.64
C PHE A 8 -26.00 20.58 3.34
N CYS A 9 -26.15 20.99 2.08
CA CYS A 9 -27.23 21.88 1.65
C CYS A 9 -28.61 21.27 1.87
N VAL A 10 -28.81 19.98 1.55
CA VAL A 10 -30.07 19.28 1.83
C VAL A 10 -30.34 19.21 3.34
N ALA A 11 -29.33 18.89 4.15
CA ALA A 11 -29.48 18.82 5.61
C ALA A 11 -29.86 20.18 6.23
N ILE A 12 -29.26 21.28 5.79
CA ILE A 12 -29.63 22.64 6.21
C ILE A 12 -31.06 22.95 5.78
N LEU A 13 -31.44 22.61 4.56
CA LEU A 13 -32.78 22.87 4.03
C LEU A 13 -33.86 22.12 4.84
N VAL A 14 -33.61 20.87 5.20
CA VAL A 14 -34.48 20.09 6.09
C VAL A 14 -34.59 20.76 7.46
N LEU A 15 -33.46 21.14 8.09
CA LEU A 15 -33.47 21.78 9.41
C LEU A 15 -34.28 23.09 9.39
N PHE A 16 -34.07 23.92 8.37
CA PHE A 16 -34.80 25.19 8.22
C PHE A 16 -36.31 24.96 8.02
N SER A 17 -36.69 23.96 7.21
CA SER A 17 -38.10 23.62 7.00
C SER A 17 -38.80 23.12 8.26
N MET A 18 -38.11 22.36 9.11
CA MET A 18 -38.64 21.85 10.38
C MET A 18 -38.85 22.97 11.39
N VAL A 19 -37.90 23.91 11.51
CA VAL A 19 -38.04 25.08 12.39
C VAL A 19 -39.20 25.96 11.95
N ALA A 20 -39.35 26.20 10.64
CA ALA A 20 -40.46 26.99 10.10
C ALA A 20 -41.83 26.37 10.46
N LEU A 21 -41.99 25.05 10.29
CA LEU A 21 -43.23 24.33 10.62
C LEU A 21 -43.58 24.38 12.12
N ILE A 22 -42.60 24.27 12.99
CA ILE A 22 -42.81 24.35 14.45
C ILE A 22 -43.31 25.74 14.85
N VAL A 23 -42.72 26.80 14.29
CA VAL A 23 -43.12 28.18 14.59
C VAL A 23 -44.55 28.46 14.13
N THR A 24 -44.93 28.00 12.93
CA THR A 24 -46.30 28.20 12.42
C THR A 24 -47.34 27.43 13.25
N MET A 25 -47.04 26.20 13.66
CA MET A 25 -47.94 25.38 14.47
C MET A 25 -48.18 25.99 15.86
N GLN A 26 -47.14 26.52 16.51
CA GLN A 26 -47.25 27.11 17.84
C GLN A 26 -48.05 28.43 17.84
N HIS A 27 -47.99 29.20 16.75
CA HIS A 27 -48.78 30.42 16.60
C HIS A 27 -50.29 30.12 16.47
N SER A 28 -50.69 29.12 15.68
CA SER A 28 -52.10 28.75 15.49
C SER A 28 -52.78 28.20 16.75
N VAL A 29 -52.06 27.46 17.60
CA VAL A 29 -52.63 26.87 18.84
C VAL A 29 -52.98 27.93 19.89
N THR A 30 -52.19 29.01 19.96
CA THR A 30 -52.39 30.04 21.00
C THR A 30 -53.66 30.85 20.74
N HIS A 31 -53.99 31.15 19.49
CA HIS A 31 -55.20 31.88 19.10
C HIS A 31 -56.51 31.11 19.35
N LEU A 32 -56.48 29.77 19.42
CA LEU A 32 -57.70 28.96 19.57
C LEU A 32 -58.21 28.85 21.02
N ILE A 33 -57.34 29.12 22.01
CA ILE A 33 -57.65 28.90 23.44
C ILE A 33 -58.47 30.05 24.04
N ASP A 34 -58.33 31.28 23.55
CA ASP A 34 -59.00 32.46 24.13
C ASP A 34 -60.52 32.51 23.79
N HIS A 35 -60.96 31.93 22.66
CA HIS A 35 -62.37 31.96 22.23
C HIS A 35 -63.31 31.07 23.06
N HIS A 36 -62.84 29.90 23.51
CA HIS A 36 -63.68 28.97 24.30
C HIS A 36 -64.01 29.50 25.71
N ALA A 37 -63.21 30.41 26.25
CA ALA A 37 -63.42 30.97 27.59
C ALA A 37 -64.59 31.98 27.62
N LEU A 38 -64.78 32.76 26.55
CA LEU A 38 -65.81 33.80 26.46
C LEU A 38 -67.22 33.25 26.28
N ASP A 39 -67.41 32.24 25.42
CA ASP A 39 -68.71 31.62 25.15
C ASP A 39 -69.32 30.97 26.42
N LYS A 40 -68.46 30.37 27.26
CA LYS A 40 -68.86 29.74 28.51
C LYS A 40 -69.40 30.74 29.55
N ALA A 41 -68.89 31.96 29.58
CA ALA A 41 -69.23 32.97 30.57
C ALA A 41 -70.62 33.61 30.31
N ILE A 42 -70.97 33.85 29.04
CA ILE A 42 -72.30 34.37 28.65
C ILE A 42 -73.40 33.36 28.97
N SER A 43 -73.18 32.10 28.60
CA SER A 43 -74.09 30.98 28.92
C SER A 43 -74.34 30.84 30.43
N GLN A 44 -73.40 31.22 31.29
CA GLN A 44 -73.58 31.21 32.75
C GLN A 44 -74.46 32.37 33.23
N ALA A 45 -74.32 33.56 32.66
CA ALA A 45 -75.14 34.73 33.00
C ALA A 45 -76.62 34.52 32.65
N GLU A 46 -76.93 33.91 31.49
CA GLU A 46 -78.31 33.56 31.09
C GLU A 46 -78.95 32.58 32.06
N LYS A 47 -78.24 31.50 32.39
CA LYS A 47 -78.69 30.53 33.40
C LYS A 47 -78.89 31.18 34.77
N GLY A 48 -78.07 32.18 35.11
CA GLY A 48 -78.20 32.98 36.32
C GLY A 48 -79.52 33.75 36.37
N LEU A 49 -79.87 34.48 35.30
CA LEU A 49 -81.10 35.25 35.21
C LEU A 49 -82.35 34.38 35.41
N LEU A 50 -82.40 33.21 34.78
CA LEU A 50 -83.51 32.26 34.94
C LEU A 50 -83.64 31.77 36.39
N LYS A 51 -82.51 31.54 37.07
CA LYS A 51 -82.49 31.14 38.48
C LYS A 51 -82.93 32.27 39.43
N LEU A 52 -82.69 33.53 39.08
CA LEU A 52 -83.25 34.67 39.81
C LEU A 52 -84.77 34.73 39.66
N ARG A 53 -85.28 34.60 38.43
CA ARG A 53 -86.71 34.57 38.15
C ARG A 53 -87.43 33.45 38.87
N GLN A 54 -86.78 32.29 39.00
CA GLN A 54 -87.30 31.19 39.81
C GLN A 54 -87.48 31.62 41.27
N SER A 55 -86.44 32.18 41.88
CA SER A 55 -86.47 32.57 43.31
C SER A 55 -87.46 33.72 43.57
N GLU A 56 -87.63 34.62 42.59
CA GLU A 56 -88.67 35.65 42.60
C GLU A 56 -90.07 35.03 42.69
N LYS A 57 -90.37 34.07 41.81
CA LYS A 57 -91.66 33.38 41.79
C LYS A 57 -91.89 32.57 43.05
N ASP A 58 -90.86 31.90 43.57
CA ASP A 58 -90.92 31.15 44.83
C ASP A 58 -91.34 32.08 45.99
N PHE A 59 -90.74 33.27 46.09
CA PHE A 59 -91.14 34.27 47.09
C PHE A 59 -92.59 34.73 46.93
N LEU A 60 -93.01 35.06 45.70
CA LEU A 60 -94.38 35.52 45.44
C LEU A 60 -95.45 34.47 45.74
N GLN A 61 -95.09 33.19 45.65
CA GLN A 61 -95.98 32.07 45.91
C GLN A 61 -96.02 31.68 47.40
N ASN A 62 -94.87 31.58 48.05
CA ASN A 62 -94.77 31.07 49.42
C ASN A 62 -94.82 32.17 50.47
N LEU A 63 -94.47 33.41 50.11
CA LEU A 63 -94.32 34.55 51.02
C LEU A 63 -93.31 34.28 52.16
N GLU A 64 -92.30 33.44 51.91
CA GLU A 64 -91.25 33.11 52.87
C GLU A 64 -89.98 33.96 52.67
N LEU A 65 -89.40 34.48 53.75
CA LEU A 65 -88.19 35.30 53.68
C LEU A 65 -86.96 34.54 53.14
N LYS A 66 -86.92 33.21 53.30
CA LYS A 66 -85.82 32.38 52.76
C LYS A 66 -85.69 32.51 51.24
N ASP A 67 -86.81 32.70 50.54
CA ASP A 67 -86.85 32.78 49.07
C ASP A 67 -86.29 34.14 48.61
N SER A 68 -86.48 35.20 49.40
CA SER A 68 -85.84 36.50 49.20
C SER A 68 -84.34 36.45 49.47
N ASP A 69 -83.89 35.75 50.51
CA ASP A 69 -82.46 35.55 50.79
C ASP A 69 -81.75 34.75 49.68
N GLU A 70 -82.42 33.73 49.14
CA GLU A 70 -81.90 32.93 48.03
C GLU A 70 -81.80 33.75 46.74
N PHE A 71 -82.79 34.61 46.45
CA PHE A 71 -82.71 35.58 45.36
C PHE A 71 -81.49 36.50 45.52
N ASN A 72 -81.26 37.05 46.72
CA ASN A 72 -80.13 37.94 46.99
C ASN A 72 -78.77 37.24 46.85
N LYS A 73 -78.65 35.97 47.29
CA LYS A 73 -77.42 35.16 47.10
C LYS A 73 -77.14 34.89 45.64
N ARG A 74 -78.17 34.54 44.85
CA ARG A 74 -78.05 34.29 43.41
C ARG A 74 -77.64 35.55 42.66
N PHE A 75 -78.17 36.69 43.07
CA PHE A 75 -77.82 38.00 42.50
C PHE A 75 -76.34 38.32 42.70
N GLN A 76 -75.79 38.12 43.91
CA GLN A 76 -74.37 38.36 44.18
C GLN A 76 -73.43 37.47 43.34
N ARG A 77 -73.80 36.19 43.11
CA ARG A 77 -73.02 35.28 42.26
C ARG A 77 -72.95 35.78 40.82
N ILE A 78 -74.11 36.15 40.25
CA ILE A 78 -74.19 36.66 38.88
C ILE A 78 -73.36 37.94 38.73
N ASN A 79 -73.40 38.84 39.71
CA ASN A 79 -72.60 40.06 39.65
C ASN A 79 -71.08 39.77 39.64
N THR A 80 -70.63 38.78 40.41
CA THR A 80 -69.22 38.33 40.42
C THR A 80 -68.83 37.70 39.08
N ASP A 81 -69.71 36.89 38.48
CA ASP A 81 -69.47 36.27 37.18
C ASP A 81 -69.42 37.34 36.07
N LEU A 82 -70.27 38.37 36.13
CA LEU A 82 -70.27 39.52 35.24
C LEU A 82 -69.02 40.41 35.38
N ASP A 83 -68.39 40.48 36.56
CA ASP A 83 -67.11 41.18 36.76
C ASP A 83 -65.97 40.49 35.99
N ARG A 84 -65.85 39.16 36.11
CA ARG A 84 -64.83 38.38 35.39
C ARG A 84 -65.04 38.45 33.88
N PHE A 85 -66.29 38.33 33.46
CA PHE A 85 -66.65 38.42 32.06
C PHE A 85 -66.36 39.81 31.48
N GLY A 86 -66.66 40.89 32.22
CA GLY A 86 -66.35 42.24 31.79
C GLY A 86 -64.87 42.48 31.49
N GLN A 87 -63.96 41.89 32.27
CA GLN A 87 -62.52 41.98 31.99
C GLN A 87 -62.12 41.22 30.72
N ALA A 88 -62.62 39.99 30.53
CA ALA A 88 -62.34 39.20 29.34
C ALA A 88 -62.84 39.87 28.04
N VAL A 89 -63.98 40.58 28.10
CA VAL A 89 -64.52 41.35 26.98
C VAL A 89 -63.62 42.54 26.60
N ILE A 90 -63.01 43.21 27.58
CA ILE A 90 -62.06 44.31 27.34
C ILE A 90 -60.77 43.78 26.71
N ASP A 91 -60.28 42.63 27.18
CA ASP A 91 -59.04 42.03 26.69
C ASP A 91 -59.16 41.61 25.20
N VAL A 92 -60.37 41.30 24.73
CA VAL A 92 -60.69 40.98 23.32
C VAL A 92 -61.12 42.24 22.51
N GLY A 93 -60.88 43.44 23.05
CA GLY A 93 -61.00 44.69 22.30
C GLY A 93 -62.42 45.22 22.11
N MET A 94 -63.42 44.68 22.83
CA MET A 94 -64.79 45.20 22.80
C MET A 94 -64.99 46.36 23.78
N GLU A 95 -65.81 47.34 23.38
CA GLU A 95 -66.27 48.38 24.30
C GLU A 95 -67.12 47.77 25.42
N GLY A 96 -66.65 47.86 26.68
CA GLY A 96 -67.34 47.39 27.88
C GLY A 96 -68.67 48.10 28.22
N GLY A 97 -69.26 48.82 27.27
CA GLY A 97 -70.54 49.52 27.44
C GLY A 97 -71.72 48.56 27.67
N LYS A 98 -71.78 47.44 26.93
CA LYS A 98 -72.87 46.46 27.04
C LYS A 98 -72.80 45.65 28.34
N THR A 99 -71.61 45.26 28.79
CA THR A 99 -71.41 44.57 30.09
C THR A 99 -71.79 45.46 31.27
N LYS A 100 -71.48 46.76 31.19
CA LYS A 100 -71.92 47.76 32.18
C LYS A 100 -73.45 47.96 32.17
N LEU A 101 -74.07 47.97 30.99
CA LEU A 101 -75.53 48.08 30.84
C LEU A 101 -76.26 46.87 31.44
N ILE A 102 -75.78 45.65 31.19
CA ILE A 102 -76.34 44.43 31.77
C ILE A 102 -76.28 44.48 33.30
N ARG A 103 -75.15 44.88 33.87
CA ARG A 103 -75.01 45.05 35.32
C ARG A 103 -76.05 46.02 35.88
N GLN A 104 -76.25 47.16 35.23
CA GLN A 104 -77.26 48.13 35.63
C GLN A 104 -78.68 47.53 35.61
N LYS A 105 -79.00 46.73 34.60
CA LYS A 105 -80.32 46.07 34.47
C LYS A 105 -80.55 45.01 35.56
N PHE A 106 -79.56 44.16 35.83
CA PHE A 106 -79.61 43.22 36.95
C PHE A 106 -79.80 43.94 38.30
N GLN A 107 -79.07 45.05 38.52
CA GLN A 107 -79.18 45.86 39.74
C GLN A 107 -80.60 46.45 39.89
N GLN A 108 -81.17 47.01 38.82
CA GLN A 108 -82.55 47.53 38.83
C GLN A 108 -83.57 46.43 39.15
N TYR A 109 -83.40 45.24 38.57
CA TYR A 109 -84.28 44.10 38.83
C TYR A 109 -84.24 43.68 40.31
N HIS A 110 -83.04 43.67 40.90
CA HIS A 110 -82.85 43.38 42.32
C HIS A 110 -83.47 44.43 43.25
N GLU A 111 -83.35 45.71 42.92
CA GLU A 111 -83.94 46.81 43.69
C GLU A 111 -85.47 46.73 43.71
N ILE A 112 -86.09 46.53 42.55
CA ILE A 112 -87.56 46.42 42.44
C ILE A 112 -88.08 45.19 43.19
N PHE A 113 -87.37 44.05 43.13
CA PHE A 113 -87.76 42.86 43.87
C PHE A 113 -87.73 43.11 45.38
N ASN A 114 -86.67 43.73 45.90
CA ASN A 114 -86.56 44.04 47.32
C ASN A 114 -87.60 45.09 47.77
N GLU A 115 -87.93 46.06 46.92
CA GLU A 115 -89.04 46.99 47.17
C GLU A 115 -90.38 46.22 47.28
N LEU A 116 -90.64 45.28 46.36
CA LEU A 116 -91.82 44.43 46.38
C LEU A 116 -91.90 43.58 47.65
N VAL A 117 -90.78 42.95 48.04
CA VAL A 117 -90.66 42.17 49.28
C VAL A 117 -91.02 43.05 50.49
N ASN A 118 -90.54 44.30 50.53
CA ASN A 118 -90.85 45.22 51.62
C ASN A 118 -92.32 45.64 51.66
N VAL A 119 -92.96 45.91 50.51
CA VAL A 119 -94.41 46.19 50.45
C VAL A 119 -95.22 44.96 50.90
N GLN A 120 -94.81 43.75 50.49
CA GLN A 120 -95.45 42.52 50.94
C GLN A 120 -95.33 42.30 52.45
N LYS A 121 -94.18 42.62 53.06
CA LYS A 121 -94.02 42.59 54.53
C LYS A 121 -94.97 43.57 55.23
N LYS A 122 -95.16 44.78 54.67
CA LYS A 122 -96.10 45.77 55.22
C LYS A 122 -97.55 45.30 55.14
N ILE A 123 -97.96 44.74 54.00
CA ILE A 123 -99.30 44.14 53.84
C ILE A 123 -99.50 43.00 54.86
N GLY A 124 -98.47 42.17 55.04
CA GLY A 124 -98.47 40.97 55.88
C GLY A 124 -98.06 39.75 55.07
N LEU A 125 -97.18 38.90 55.62
CA LEU A 125 -96.81 37.63 55.00
C LEU A 125 -97.84 36.54 55.29
N HIS A 126 -98.51 36.62 56.44
CA HIS A 126 -99.58 35.71 56.85
C HIS A 126 -100.80 36.48 57.36
N SER A 127 -101.92 35.76 57.52
CA SER A 127 -103.25 36.31 57.88
C SER A 127 -103.39 37.04 59.23
N ARG A 128 -102.29 37.18 59.98
CA ARG A 128 -102.21 37.84 61.29
C ARG A 128 -101.12 38.91 61.37
N ASP A 129 -100.39 39.13 60.29
CA ASP A 129 -99.22 40.00 60.26
C ASP A 129 -99.53 41.26 59.43
N GLY A 130 -98.80 42.34 59.70
CA GLY A 130 -98.88 43.59 58.95
C GLY A 130 -100.26 44.24 58.96
N ILE A 131 -100.49 45.11 57.98
CA ILE A 131 -101.74 45.87 57.84
C ILE A 131 -102.96 44.94 57.77
N TYR A 132 -102.83 43.74 57.17
CA TYR A 132 -103.89 42.74 57.13
C TYR A 132 -104.26 42.21 58.53
N GLY A 133 -103.24 41.93 59.35
CA GLY A 133 -103.42 41.51 60.74
C GLY A 133 -104.08 42.60 61.59
N ASP A 134 -103.62 43.83 61.44
CA ASP A 134 -104.14 45.00 62.14
C ASP A 134 -105.62 45.26 61.76
N LEU A 135 -105.93 45.26 60.46
CA LEU A 135 -107.30 45.37 59.94
C LEU A 135 -108.22 44.32 60.58
N ARG A 136 -107.76 43.07 60.60
CA ARG A 136 -108.53 41.95 61.17
C ARG A 136 -108.79 42.14 62.67
N ALA A 137 -107.84 42.70 63.41
CA ALA A 137 -107.99 42.97 64.83
C ALA A 137 -109.03 44.07 65.09
N VAL A 138 -109.01 45.17 64.31
CA VAL A 138 -109.99 46.26 64.39
C VAL A 138 -111.39 45.75 64.03
N VAL A 139 -111.51 44.99 62.93
CA VAL A 139 -112.76 44.33 62.52
C VAL A 139 -113.36 43.48 63.64
N HIS A 140 -112.56 42.62 64.27
CA HIS A 140 -113.07 41.72 65.31
C HIS A 140 -113.55 42.49 66.55
N LYS A 141 -112.92 43.63 66.88
CA LYS A 141 -113.41 44.52 67.94
C LYS A 141 -114.76 45.13 67.56
N ALA A 142 -114.86 45.71 66.36
CA ALA A 142 -116.10 46.30 65.86
C ALA A 142 -117.26 45.27 65.77
N GLU A 143 -117.01 44.08 65.22
CA GLU A 143 -118.01 42.99 65.15
C GLU A 143 -118.50 42.58 66.56
N ASN A 144 -117.61 42.55 67.55
CA ASN A 144 -117.97 42.15 68.90
C ASN A 144 -118.81 43.21 69.63
N GLU A 145 -118.50 44.50 69.50
CA GLU A 145 -119.34 45.56 70.09
C GLU A 145 -120.72 45.60 69.44
N ILE A 146 -120.78 45.59 68.10
CA ILE A 146 -122.06 45.58 67.36
C ILE A 146 -122.91 44.35 67.74
N LYS A 147 -122.27 43.21 68.01
CA LYS A 147 -122.97 41.99 68.45
C LYS A 147 -123.55 42.11 69.86
N GLN A 148 -122.92 42.86 70.77
CA GLN A 148 -123.42 43.05 72.14
C GLN A 148 -124.67 43.93 72.19
N MET A 149 -124.81 44.89 71.27
CA MET A 149 -126.02 45.73 71.15
C MET A 149 -127.27 44.95 70.73
N ASN A 150 -127.07 43.78 70.13
CA ASN A 150 -128.14 42.92 69.61
C ASN A 150 -129.06 43.60 68.57
N ASP A 151 -128.57 44.63 67.88
CA ASP A 151 -129.27 45.28 66.78
C ASP A 151 -129.08 44.52 65.45
N GLN A 152 -130.19 44.26 64.76
CA GLN A 152 -130.16 43.44 63.54
C GLN A 152 -129.69 44.25 62.32
N GLU A 153 -129.96 45.55 62.27
CA GLU A 153 -129.64 46.41 61.15
C GLU A 153 -128.15 46.76 61.10
N LEU A 154 -127.55 47.11 62.24
CA LEU A 154 -126.11 47.30 62.39
C LEU A 154 -125.34 46.00 62.13
N ARG A 155 -125.80 44.85 62.62
CA ARG A 155 -125.17 43.55 62.31
C ARG A 155 -125.20 43.24 60.81
N SER A 156 -126.31 43.53 60.13
CA SER A 156 -126.41 43.34 58.68
C SER A 156 -125.47 44.27 57.92
N GLY A 157 -125.40 45.54 58.30
CA GLY A 157 -124.48 46.51 57.69
C GLY A 157 -123.00 46.10 57.86
N MET A 158 -122.62 45.63 59.05
CA MET A 158 -121.26 45.13 59.30
C MET A 158 -120.94 43.89 58.45
N LEU A 159 -121.89 42.96 58.29
CA LEU A 159 -121.70 41.79 57.41
C LEU A 159 -121.53 42.20 55.94
N GLN A 160 -122.26 43.23 55.49
CA GLN A 160 -122.13 43.75 54.12
C GLN A 160 -120.75 44.40 53.90
N LEU A 161 -120.24 45.15 54.87
CA LEU A 161 -118.89 45.72 54.85
C LEU A 161 -117.81 44.62 54.81
N ARG A 162 -117.96 43.59 55.65
CA ARG A 162 -117.06 42.42 55.65
C ARG A 162 -117.08 41.64 54.36
N ARG A 163 -118.26 41.56 53.72
CA ARG A 163 -118.40 40.95 52.41
C ARG A 163 -117.60 41.75 51.38
N ASN A 164 -117.74 43.07 51.35
CA ASN A 164 -117.02 43.93 50.42
C ASN A 164 -115.50 43.88 50.63
N GLU A 165 -115.04 43.89 51.88
CA GLU A 165 -113.62 43.70 52.20
C GLU A 165 -113.10 42.35 51.67
N LYS A 166 -113.83 41.25 51.94
CA LYS A 166 -113.44 39.92 51.47
C LYS A 166 -113.51 39.79 49.95
N ASP A 167 -114.50 40.40 49.31
CA ASP A 167 -114.63 40.42 47.85
C ASP A 167 -113.47 41.21 47.22
N PHE A 168 -113.05 42.34 47.82
CA PHE A 168 -111.82 43.03 47.41
C PHE A 168 -110.58 42.13 47.54
N LEU A 169 -110.40 41.45 48.68
CA LEU A 169 -109.23 40.61 48.91
C LEU A 169 -109.17 39.35 48.02
N LEU A 170 -110.32 38.84 47.60
CA LEU A 170 -110.40 37.68 46.71
C LEU A 170 -110.26 38.06 45.23
N ARG A 171 -110.80 39.21 44.83
CA ARG A 171 -110.90 39.62 43.41
C ARG A 171 -109.92 40.70 43.01
N MET A 172 -109.37 41.43 43.98
CA MET A 172 -108.48 42.57 43.80
C MET A 172 -109.08 43.66 42.90
N ASP A 173 -110.39 43.88 43.01
CA ASP A 173 -111.14 44.85 42.21
C ASP A 173 -111.57 46.04 43.08
N LEU A 174 -111.14 47.24 42.69
CA LEU A 174 -111.45 48.50 43.37
C LEU A 174 -112.94 48.82 43.41
N LYS A 175 -113.75 48.19 42.56
CA LYS A 175 -115.20 48.27 42.68
C LYS A 175 -115.68 47.89 44.09
N HIS A 176 -115.06 46.90 44.72
CA HIS A 176 -115.42 46.46 46.07
C HIS A 176 -114.97 47.44 47.17
N GLN A 177 -113.94 48.25 46.91
CA GLN A 177 -113.63 49.39 47.77
C GLN A 177 -114.73 50.45 47.69
N SER A 178 -115.17 50.81 46.47
CA SER A 178 -116.28 51.76 46.30
C SER A 178 -117.58 51.26 46.93
N GLU A 179 -117.91 49.96 46.76
CA GLU A 179 -119.08 49.35 47.40
C GLU A 179 -118.94 49.34 48.93
N PHE A 180 -117.72 49.18 49.47
CA PHE A 180 -117.44 49.29 50.90
C PHE A 180 -117.73 50.70 51.41
N ASP A 181 -117.24 51.73 50.71
CA ASP A 181 -117.40 53.14 51.10
C ASP A 181 -118.89 53.57 51.11
N ASP A 182 -119.67 53.10 50.12
CA ASP A 182 -121.10 53.34 50.04
C ASP A 182 -121.85 52.70 51.22
N ASN A 183 -121.58 51.41 51.48
CA ASN A 183 -122.20 50.69 52.61
C ASN A 183 -121.72 51.22 53.96
N PHE A 184 -120.52 51.78 54.03
CA PHE A 184 -119.96 52.36 55.25
C PHE A 184 -120.68 53.65 55.61
N SER A 185 -120.94 54.48 54.60
CA SER A 185 -121.73 55.71 54.75
C SER A 185 -123.16 55.39 55.20
N MET A 186 -123.79 54.36 54.62
CA MET A 186 -125.10 53.87 55.06
C MET A 186 -125.07 53.34 56.50
N PHE A 187 -124.03 52.57 56.86
CA PHE A 187 -123.85 52.05 58.21
C PHE A 187 -123.74 53.20 59.23
N GLN A 188 -122.93 54.23 58.96
CA GLN A 188 -122.78 55.39 59.83
C GLN A 188 -124.09 56.18 59.96
N GLN A 189 -124.87 56.30 58.89
CA GLN A 189 -126.17 56.96 58.94
C GLN A 189 -127.16 56.19 59.82
N ASN A 190 -127.24 54.87 59.66
CA ASN A 190 -128.11 54.02 60.47
C ASN A 190 -127.70 54.03 61.95
N LEU A 191 -126.39 54.06 62.25
CA LEU A 191 -125.89 54.20 63.62
C LEU A 191 -126.36 55.51 64.28
N LYS A 192 -126.34 56.64 63.55
CA LYS A 192 -126.77 57.95 64.07
C LYS A 192 -128.29 58.13 64.19
N GLN A 193 -129.07 57.39 63.41
CA GLN A 193 -130.54 57.48 63.41
C GLN A 193 -131.21 56.51 64.38
N GLY A 194 -130.47 55.50 64.88
CA GLY A 194 -130.99 54.55 65.86
C GLY A 194 -131.11 55.15 67.26
N ASP A 195 -131.96 54.54 68.08
CA ASP A 195 -132.21 54.93 69.47
C ASP A 195 -131.16 54.30 70.39
N TYR A 196 -129.90 54.74 70.26
CA TYR A 196 -128.75 54.26 71.03
C TYR A 196 -128.23 55.36 71.98
N SER A 197 -127.41 54.96 72.96
CA SER A 197 -126.74 55.95 73.81
C SER A 197 -125.65 56.69 73.02
N ASP A 198 -125.43 57.97 73.33
CA ASP A 198 -124.37 58.76 72.69
C ASP A 198 -122.98 58.10 72.87
N GLU A 199 -122.75 57.42 73.99
CA GLU A 199 -121.50 56.70 74.28
C GLU A 199 -121.30 55.48 73.36
N ASP A 200 -122.36 54.72 73.08
CA ASP A 200 -122.30 53.60 72.15
C ASP A 200 -122.13 54.06 70.69
N ILE A 201 -122.78 55.17 70.31
CA ILE A 201 -122.65 55.76 68.98
C ILE A 201 -121.20 56.19 68.74
N ASP A 202 -120.58 56.89 69.70
CA ASP A 202 -119.19 57.36 69.58
C ASP A 202 -118.19 56.19 69.55
N SER A 203 -118.35 55.17 70.40
CA SER A 203 -117.47 53.99 70.43
C SER A 203 -117.48 53.24 69.09
N ILE A 204 -118.67 52.93 68.58
CA ILE A 204 -118.80 52.19 67.31
C ILE A 204 -118.38 53.07 66.14
N ALA A 205 -118.73 54.36 66.13
CA ALA A 205 -118.27 55.27 65.09
C ALA A 205 -116.73 55.32 65.04
N GLN A 206 -116.05 55.37 66.18
CA GLN A 206 -114.59 55.36 66.24
C GLN A 206 -114.00 54.04 65.72
N LEU A 207 -114.49 52.89 66.18
CA LEU A 207 -114.02 51.58 65.71
C LEU A 207 -114.26 51.36 64.21
N MET A 208 -115.40 51.83 63.72
CA MET A 208 -115.75 51.72 62.31
C MET A 208 -114.93 52.68 61.45
N GLU A 209 -114.62 53.89 61.93
CA GLU A 209 -113.69 54.79 61.25
C GLU A 209 -112.27 54.20 61.19
N GLU A 210 -111.79 53.61 62.29
CA GLU A 210 -110.51 52.89 62.32
C GLU A 210 -110.51 51.69 61.36
N TYR A 211 -111.64 50.97 61.25
CA TYR A 211 -111.82 49.89 60.28
C TYR A 211 -111.72 50.40 58.84
N SER A 212 -112.45 51.47 58.51
CA SER A 212 -112.42 52.06 57.18
C SER A 212 -111.01 52.54 56.80
N GLN A 213 -110.33 53.25 57.70
CA GLN A 213 -108.96 53.72 57.47
C GLN A 213 -107.98 52.57 57.25
N SER A 214 -108.06 51.53 58.09
CA SER A 214 -107.21 50.34 57.96
C SER A 214 -107.46 49.60 56.64
N PHE A 215 -108.72 49.52 56.19
CA PHE A 215 -109.07 48.90 54.91
C PHE A 215 -108.53 49.70 53.73
N HIS A 216 -108.67 51.03 53.75
CA HIS A 216 -108.10 51.92 52.75
C HIS A 216 -106.57 51.82 52.67
N GLU A 217 -105.90 51.73 53.81
CA GLU A 217 -104.44 51.55 53.86
C GLU A 217 -104.01 50.22 53.26
N LEU A 218 -104.75 49.14 53.54
CA LEU A 218 -104.52 47.82 52.94
C LEU A 218 -104.71 47.87 51.42
N VAL A 219 -105.81 48.45 50.94
CA VAL A 219 -106.11 48.60 49.51
C VAL A 219 -104.99 49.38 48.81
N ARG A 220 -104.54 50.50 49.39
CA ARG A 220 -103.44 51.32 48.84
C ARG A 220 -102.14 50.53 48.71
N ASN A 221 -101.75 49.76 49.73
CA ASN A 221 -100.52 48.96 49.66
C ASN A 221 -100.63 47.80 48.66
N ILE A 222 -101.81 47.19 48.53
CA ILE A 222 -102.07 46.17 47.49
C ILE A 222 -102.02 46.80 46.09
N GLN A 223 -102.50 48.03 45.88
CA GLN A 223 -102.33 48.75 44.62
C GLN A 223 -100.85 49.03 44.29
N ILE A 224 -100.04 49.43 45.28
CA ILE A 224 -98.60 49.65 45.11
C ILE A 224 -97.89 48.34 44.70
N LYS A 225 -98.20 47.24 45.40
CA LYS A 225 -97.71 45.90 45.00
C LYS A 225 -98.15 45.55 43.58
N GLY A 226 -99.41 45.82 43.27
CA GLY A 226 -100.10 45.49 42.02
C GLY A 226 -101.31 44.60 42.30
N LEU A 227 -102.50 45.03 41.89
CA LEU A 227 -103.76 44.27 42.02
C LEU A 227 -103.73 42.97 41.20
N ASN A 228 -102.96 42.98 40.11
CA ASN A 228 -102.73 41.85 39.22
C ASN A 228 -101.27 41.92 38.70
N PRO A 229 -100.78 40.87 38.01
CA PRO A 229 -99.43 40.85 37.46
C PRO A 229 -99.08 42.02 36.53
N HIS A 230 -100.07 42.77 36.03
CA HIS A 230 -99.90 43.87 35.09
C HIS A 230 -99.97 45.26 35.73
N GLY A 231 -100.09 45.36 37.06
CA GLY A 231 -100.07 46.63 37.80
C GLY A 231 -98.93 46.74 38.83
N GLY A 232 -98.69 47.95 39.31
CA GLY A 232 -97.79 48.21 40.45
C GLY A 232 -96.35 47.75 40.28
N LEU A 233 -95.74 47.33 41.39
CA LEU A 233 -94.38 46.78 41.44
C LEU A 233 -94.27 45.44 40.69
N LEU A 234 -95.32 44.62 40.67
CA LEU A 234 -95.33 43.35 39.92
C LEU A 234 -95.07 43.57 38.42
N ARG A 235 -95.70 44.58 37.80
CA ARG A 235 -95.46 44.89 36.39
C ARG A 235 -94.09 45.50 36.14
N LYS A 236 -93.62 46.39 37.04
CA LYS A 236 -92.26 46.94 36.92
C LYS A 236 -91.22 45.82 36.97
N LEU A 237 -91.39 44.87 37.89
CA LEU A 237 -90.51 43.72 38.05
C LEU A 237 -90.47 42.83 36.80
N GLU A 238 -91.64 42.55 36.23
CA GLU A 238 -91.76 41.80 34.96
C GLU A 238 -91.08 42.54 33.79
N LEU A 239 -91.33 43.84 33.64
CA LEU A 239 -90.71 44.64 32.58
C LEU A 239 -89.19 44.69 32.70
N THR A 240 -88.65 44.85 33.92
CA THR A 240 -87.21 44.87 34.13
C THR A 240 -86.58 43.50 33.89
N PHE A 241 -87.27 42.40 34.20
CA PHE A 241 -86.82 41.06 33.82
C PHE A 241 -86.71 40.91 32.30
N THR A 242 -87.76 41.22 31.55
CA THR A 242 -87.77 41.12 30.07
C THR A 242 -86.72 42.03 29.43
N ASP A 243 -86.52 43.23 29.98
CA ASP A 243 -85.46 44.13 29.52
C ASP A 243 -84.05 43.57 29.80
N THR A 244 -83.85 42.96 30.96
CA THR A 244 -82.56 42.34 31.33
C THR A 244 -82.27 41.14 30.42
N GLU A 245 -83.29 40.32 30.15
CA GLU A 245 -83.21 39.18 29.24
C GLU A 245 -82.88 39.63 27.81
N ARG A 246 -83.55 40.67 27.29
CA ARG A 246 -83.28 41.21 25.96
C ARG A 246 -81.84 41.71 25.80
N VAL A 247 -81.34 42.52 26.74
CA VAL A 247 -79.96 43.05 26.66
C VAL A 247 -78.93 41.92 26.76
N LEU A 248 -79.22 40.89 27.57
CA LEU A 248 -78.34 39.73 27.70
C LEU A 248 -78.30 38.90 26.41
N MET A 249 -79.45 38.68 25.75
CA MET A 249 -79.53 38.00 24.45
C MET A 249 -78.84 38.80 23.33
N GLU A 250 -78.99 40.13 23.31
CA GLU A 250 -78.27 41.00 22.34
C GLU A 250 -76.75 40.82 22.47
N LEU A 251 -76.22 40.84 23.69
CA LEU A 251 -74.80 40.58 23.92
C LEU A 251 -74.38 39.17 23.50
N SER A 252 -75.20 38.15 23.79
CA SER A 252 -74.91 36.77 23.39
C SER A 252 -74.81 36.63 21.87
N ASN A 253 -75.70 37.28 21.13
CA ASN A 253 -75.69 37.26 19.66
C ASN A 253 -74.48 38.01 19.09
N ASP A 254 -74.11 39.16 19.65
CA ASP A 254 -72.91 39.89 19.22
C ASP A 254 -71.63 39.08 19.45
N MET A 255 -71.56 38.35 20.56
CA MET A 255 -70.41 37.50 20.87
C MET A 255 -70.33 36.27 19.96
N HIS A 256 -71.46 35.63 19.65
CA HIS A 256 -71.47 34.56 18.65
C HIS A 256 -71.01 35.07 17.28
N ALA A 257 -71.47 36.25 16.84
CA ALA A 257 -71.07 36.82 15.55
C ALA A 257 -69.57 37.12 15.47
N ILE A 258 -68.95 37.59 16.57
CA ILE A 258 -67.51 37.93 16.58
C ILE A 258 -66.64 36.69 16.69
N VAL A 259 -67.03 35.70 17.49
CA VAL A 259 -66.34 34.40 17.52
C VAL A 259 -66.42 33.71 16.15
N GLU A 260 -67.54 33.81 15.44
CA GLU A 260 -67.70 33.20 14.11
C GLU A 260 -66.84 33.89 13.03
N ASP A 261 -66.70 35.22 13.07
CA ASP A 261 -65.83 35.98 12.14
C ASP A 261 -64.32 35.75 12.39
N GLU A 262 -63.92 35.59 13.66
CA GLU A 262 -62.52 35.38 14.04
C GLU A 262 -62.06 33.92 13.87
N VAL A 263 -62.96 32.94 14.04
CA VAL A 263 -62.71 31.53 13.69
C VAL A 263 -62.49 31.35 12.19
N GLY A 264 -63.22 32.07 11.34
CA GLY A 264 -63.01 32.03 9.88
C GLY A 264 -61.62 32.53 9.43
N SER A 265 -61.03 33.45 10.18
CA SER A 265 -59.66 33.94 9.96
C SER A 265 -58.58 32.95 10.43
N THR A 266 -58.88 32.16 11.46
CA THR A 266 -57.97 31.13 12.00
C THR A 266 -57.88 29.92 11.06
N ASP A 267 -58.98 29.52 10.42
CA ASP A 267 -58.99 28.45 9.41
C ASP A 267 -58.12 28.81 8.18
N GLN A 268 -58.11 30.08 7.75
CA GLN A 268 -57.26 30.51 6.64
C GLN A 268 -55.77 30.46 6.99
N LEU A 269 -55.39 30.81 8.23
CA LEU A 269 -54.00 30.72 8.70
C LEU A 269 -53.51 29.27 8.77
N ILE A 270 -54.38 28.34 9.21
CA ILE A 270 -54.07 26.90 9.22
C ILE A 270 -53.83 26.39 7.80
N VAL A 271 -54.73 26.69 6.85
CA VAL A 271 -54.59 26.27 5.44
C VAL A 271 -53.32 26.83 4.78
N ILE A 272 -52.98 28.10 5.04
CA ILE A 272 -51.73 28.69 4.52
C ILE A 272 -50.49 27.98 5.09
N SER A 273 -50.50 27.66 6.39
CA SER A 273 -49.39 26.94 7.02
C SER A 273 -49.20 25.52 6.47
N ASP A 274 -50.30 24.81 6.18
CA ASP A 274 -50.26 23.48 5.55
C ASP A 274 -49.71 23.53 4.11
N ILE A 275 -50.12 24.54 3.33
CA ILE A 275 -49.59 24.74 1.97
C ILE A 275 -48.08 25.00 2.01
N ILE A 276 -47.61 25.85 2.92
CA ILE A 276 -46.16 26.11 3.10
C ILE A 276 -45.43 24.82 3.48
N GLY A 277 -46.01 24.00 4.37
CA GLY A 277 -45.48 22.69 4.76
C GLY A 277 -45.34 21.72 3.58
N ILE A 278 -46.37 21.63 2.74
CA ILE A 278 -46.36 20.78 1.53
C ILE A 278 -45.29 21.25 0.54
N VAL A 279 -45.21 22.57 0.29
CA VAL A 279 -44.21 23.14 -0.64
C VAL A 279 -42.79 22.88 -0.16
N LEU A 280 -42.50 23.12 1.13
CA LEU A 280 -41.18 22.84 1.71
C LEU A 280 -40.82 21.35 1.62
N THR A 281 -41.79 20.47 1.86
CA THR A 281 -41.60 19.01 1.73
C THR A 281 -41.26 18.60 0.30
N LEU A 282 -41.95 19.17 -0.70
CA LEU A 282 -41.67 18.91 -2.12
C LEU A 282 -40.29 19.42 -2.54
N ILE A 283 -39.86 20.59 -2.03
CA ILE A 283 -38.51 21.12 -2.28
C ILE A 283 -37.43 20.19 -1.69
N VAL A 284 -37.62 19.71 -0.45
CA VAL A 284 -36.73 18.73 0.18
C VAL A 284 -36.65 17.45 -0.67
N LEU A 285 -37.80 16.89 -1.06
CA LEU A 285 -37.84 15.67 -1.88
C LEU A 285 -37.18 15.85 -3.25
N GLY A 286 -37.40 16.99 -3.90
CA GLY A 286 -36.76 17.33 -5.17
C GLY A 286 -35.24 17.47 -5.04
N ALA A 287 -34.76 18.11 -3.96
CA ALA A 287 -33.34 18.24 -3.68
C ALA A 287 -32.69 16.87 -3.39
N ILE A 288 -33.37 16.00 -2.62
CA ILE A 288 -32.92 14.62 -2.39
C ILE A 288 -32.84 13.84 -3.71
N TYR A 289 -33.89 13.88 -4.54
CA TYR A 289 -33.91 13.19 -5.83
C TYR A 289 -32.77 13.65 -6.75
N TRP A 290 -32.50 14.95 -6.82
CA TRP A 290 -31.40 15.51 -7.60
C TRP A 290 -30.02 15.00 -7.14
N VAL A 291 -29.81 14.90 -5.82
CA VAL A 291 -28.57 14.31 -5.27
C VAL A 291 -28.46 12.83 -5.61
N VAL A 292 -29.54 12.06 -5.46
CA VAL A 292 -29.55 10.63 -5.79
C VAL A 292 -29.16 10.40 -7.24
N VAL A 293 -29.89 10.99 -8.21
CA VAL A 293 -29.63 10.79 -9.64
C VAL A 293 -28.21 11.19 -10.03
N SER A 294 -27.70 12.30 -9.48
CA SER A 294 -26.34 12.76 -9.76
C SER A 294 -25.27 11.82 -9.23
N VAL A 295 -25.50 11.12 -8.10
CA VAL A 295 -24.50 10.26 -7.47
C VAL A 295 -24.58 8.83 -8.02
N THR A 296 -25.77 8.22 -8.08
CA THR A 296 -25.92 6.83 -8.54
C THR A 296 -25.54 6.67 -10.02
N GLY A 297 -25.82 7.66 -10.87
CA GLY A 297 -25.40 7.64 -12.27
C GLY A 297 -23.88 7.56 -12.43
N SER A 298 -23.14 8.45 -11.77
CA SER A 298 -21.67 8.49 -11.84
C SER A 298 -21.01 7.27 -11.20
N VAL A 299 -21.53 6.79 -10.05
CA VAL A 299 -21.04 5.57 -9.40
C VAL A 299 -21.25 4.34 -10.29
N SER A 300 -22.44 4.22 -10.90
CA SER A 300 -22.75 3.12 -11.82
C SER A 300 -21.83 3.12 -13.04
N GLN A 301 -21.55 4.28 -13.63
CA GLN A 301 -20.63 4.40 -14.77
C GLN A 301 -19.19 3.97 -14.42
N LEU A 302 -18.68 4.39 -13.26
CA LEU A 302 -17.35 3.97 -12.78
C LEU A 302 -17.32 2.46 -12.51
N SER A 303 -18.33 1.93 -11.81
CA SER A 303 -18.47 0.50 -11.53
C SER A 303 -18.54 -0.34 -12.81
N ASN A 304 -19.30 0.10 -13.82
CA ASN A 304 -19.41 -0.57 -15.10
C ASN A 304 -18.07 -0.57 -15.86
N THR A 305 -17.31 0.53 -15.78
CA THR A 305 -15.98 0.60 -16.41
C THR A 305 -15.01 -0.37 -15.73
N ILE A 306 -14.99 -0.42 -14.39
CA ILE A 306 -14.18 -1.37 -13.62
C ILE A 306 -14.56 -2.81 -13.96
N THR A 307 -15.86 -3.12 -13.98
CA THR A 307 -16.37 -4.47 -14.30
C THR A 307 -15.96 -4.88 -15.71
N ARG A 308 -16.10 -3.96 -16.69
CA ARG A 308 -15.71 -4.24 -18.07
C ARG A 308 -14.21 -4.49 -18.22
N VAL A 309 -13.37 -3.76 -17.49
CA VAL A 309 -11.92 -4.01 -17.45
C VAL A 309 -11.62 -5.40 -16.89
N ALA A 310 -12.29 -5.79 -15.79
CA ALA A 310 -12.11 -7.11 -15.18
C ALA A 310 -12.59 -8.27 -16.07
N GLU A 311 -13.67 -8.09 -16.84
CA GLU A 311 -14.20 -9.11 -17.74
C GLU A 311 -13.42 -9.24 -19.05
N THR A 312 -12.92 -8.12 -19.57
CA THR A 312 -12.28 -8.07 -20.90
C THR A 312 -10.75 -8.05 -20.86
N ASN A 313 -10.16 -7.85 -19.67
CA ASN A 313 -8.74 -7.54 -19.48
C ASN A 313 -8.26 -6.35 -20.33
N ASP A 314 -9.18 -5.46 -20.73
CA ASP A 314 -8.87 -4.28 -21.54
C ASP A 314 -8.47 -3.11 -20.64
N LEU A 315 -7.16 -2.96 -20.45
CA LEU A 315 -6.56 -1.89 -19.67
C LEU A 315 -6.52 -0.56 -20.43
N SER A 316 -6.92 -0.52 -21.72
CA SER A 316 -7.09 0.72 -22.48
C SER A 316 -8.36 1.48 -22.15
N LEU A 317 -9.31 0.83 -21.46
CA LEU A 317 -10.54 1.47 -21.01
C LEU A 317 -10.24 2.55 -19.96
N ARG A 318 -10.97 3.66 -20.08
CA ARG A 318 -10.89 4.80 -19.17
C ARG A 318 -12.28 5.24 -18.76
N HIS A 319 -12.41 5.68 -17.52
CA HIS A 319 -13.61 6.33 -17.04
C HIS A 319 -13.65 7.78 -17.56
N THR A 320 -14.76 8.17 -18.18
CA THR A 320 -14.97 9.55 -18.65
C THR A 320 -15.32 10.46 -17.48
N ILE A 321 -14.49 11.47 -17.24
CA ILE A 321 -14.67 12.40 -16.12
C ILE A 321 -15.64 13.51 -16.55
N ASN A 322 -16.89 13.45 -16.09
CA ASN A 322 -17.94 14.41 -16.42
C ASN A 322 -18.38 15.30 -15.24
N SER A 323 -17.81 15.11 -14.05
CA SER A 323 -18.12 15.87 -12.83
C SER A 323 -16.85 16.41 -12.14
N GLN A 324 -17.03 17.29 -11.16
CA GLN A 324 -15.98 17.79 -10.26
C GLN A 324 -16.33 17.45 -8.81
N ASP A 325 -16.59 16.17 -8.57
CA ASP A 325 -16.92 15.62 -7.25
C ASP A 325 -16.01 14.45 -6.88
N GLU A 326 -16.23 13.88 -5.70
CA GLU A 326 -15.42 12.80 -5.16
C GLU A 326 -15.41 11.55 -6.07
N ILE A 327 -16.45 11.33 -6.89
CA ILE A 327 -16.49 10.21 -7.84
C ILE A 327 -15.58 10.48 -9.04
N SER A 328 -15.50 11.73 -9.53
CA SER A 328 -14.52 12.09 -10.56
C SER A 328 -13.07 11.96 -10.10
N GLU A 329 -12.81 12.21 -8.81
CA GLU A 329 -11.49 12.02 -8.20
C GLU A 329 -11.13 10.52 -8.15
N ALA A 330 -12.08 9.67 -7.74
CA ALA A 330 -11.92 8.21 -7.80
C ALA A 330 -11.73 7.69 -9.23
N GLY A 331 -12.48 8.22 -10.21
CA GLY A 331 -12.32 7.89 -11.63
C GLY A 331 -10.97 8.32 -12.20
N SER A 332 -10.43 9.46 -11.76
CA SER A 332 -9.08 9.91 -12.13
C SER A 332 -8.00 8.99 -11.56
N ALA A 333 -8.11 8.62 -10.28
CA ALA A 333 -7.20 7.67 -9.65
C ALA A 333 -7.25 6.29 -10.31
N PHE A 334 -8.45 5.83 -10.70
CA PHE A 334 -8.62 4.61 -11.49
C PHE A 334 -7.92 4.70 -12.86
N ASN A 335 -8.11 5.81 -13.59
CA ASN A 335 -7.45 6.02 -14.89
C ASN A 335 -5.92 6.01 -14.77
N TYR A 336 -5.37 6.64 -13.72
CA TYR A 336 -3.94 6.64 -13.43
C TYR A 336 -3.42 5.23 -13.10
N MET A 337 -4.18 4.46 -12.32
CA MET A 337 -3.85 3.06 -12.03
C MET A 337 -3.81 2.21 -13.31
N MET A 338 -4.77 2.41 -14.23
CA MET A 338 -4.78 1.70 -15.53
C MET A 338 -3.57 2.08 -16.39
N GLU A 339 -3.20 3.36 -16.44
CA GLU A 339 -1.98 3.81 -17.14
C GLU A 339 -0.73 3.15 -16.57
N LYS A 340 -0.61 3.04 -15.25
CA LYS A 340 0.51 2.35 -14.60
C LYS A 340 0.54 0.86 -14.93
N PHE A 341 -0.59 0.16 -14.88
CA PHE A 341 -0.64 -1.24 -15.29
C PHE A 341 -0.28 -1.44 -16.76
N GLN A 342 -0.73 -0.55 -17.64
CA GLN A 342 -0.35 -0.61 -19.05
C GLN A 342 1.16 -0.49 -19.24
N PHE A 343 1.77 0.53 -18.63
CA PHE A 343 3.21 0.73 -18.69
C PHE A 343 3.98 -0.49 -18.15
N THR A 344 3.58 -1.02 -16.99
CA THR A 344 4.22 -2.21 -16.41
C THR A 344 4.09 -3.45 -17.30
N LEU A 345 2.94 -3.70 -17.93
CA LEU A 345 2.77 -4.81 -18.85
C LEU A 345 3.58 -4.64 -20.15
N GLN A 346 3.74 -3.40 -20.62
CA GLN A 346 4.66 -3.11 -21.74
C GLN A 346 6.11 -3.44 -21.37
N GLU A 347 6.57 -3.05 -20.17
CA GLU A 347 7.91 -3.40 -19.70
C GLU A 347 8.09 -4.92 -19.52
N VAL A 348 7.07 -5.64 -19.02
CA VAL A 348 7.11 -7.11 -18.91
C VAL A 348 7.20 -7.77 -20.29
N ASN A 349 6.45 -7.29 -21.29
CA ASN A 349 6.54 -7.80 -22.65
C ASN A 349 7.93 -7.56 -23.25
N GLN A 350 8.47 -6.36 -23.09
CA GLN A 350 9.81 -6.01 -23.58
C GLN A 350 10.90 -6.85 -22.88
N ALA A 351 10.82 -7.02 -21.57
CA ALA A 351 11.75 -7.86 -20.81
C ALA A 351 11.64 -9.34 -21.21
N SER A 352 10.43 -9.83 -21.47
CA SER A 352 10.21 -11.21 -21.94
C SER A 352 10.79 -11.42 -23.34
N GLU A 353 10.65 -10.45 -24.25
CA GLU A 353 11.28 -10.49 -25.57
C GLU A 353 12.81 -10.49 -25.47
N GLN A 354 13.39 -9.62 -24.66
CA GLN A 354 14.83 -9.60 -24.40
C GLN A 354 15.32 -10.93 -23.81
N LEU A 355 14.57 -11.52 -22.87
CA LEU A 355 14.89 -12.82 -22.29
C LEU A 355 14.87 -13.93 -23.33
N SER A 356 13.89 -13.91 -24.25
CA SER A 356 13.81 -14.88 -25.35
C SER A 356 14.98 -14.75 -26.32
N VAL A 357 15.40 -13.51 -26.65
CA VAL A 357 16.57 -13.26 -27.51
C VAL A 357 17.84 -13.74 -26.82
N ALA A 358 18.03 -13.37 -25.54
CA ALA A 358 19.19 -13.79 -24.75
C ALA A 358 19.28 -15.32 -24.64
N ALA A 359 18.17 -16.00 -24.40
CA ALA A 359 18.10 -17.46 -24.40
C ALA A 359 18.48 -18.07 -25.76
N GLY A 360 18.04 -17.46 -26.86
CA GLY A 360 18.44 -17.88 -28.21
C GLY A 360 19.95 -17.77 -28.44
N VAL A 361 20.54 -16.62 -28.07
CA VAL A 361 21.99 -16.40 -28.16
C VAL A 361 22.76 -17.39 -27.29
N LEU A 362 22.27 -17.68 -26.07
CA LEU A 362 22.93 -18.60 -25.14
C LEU A 362 22.89 -20.05 -25.65
N SER A 363 21.78 -20.46 -26.28
CA SER A 363 21.64 -21.75 -26.95
C SER A 363 22.59 -21.89 -28.14
N GLU A 364 22.68 -20.87 -29.00
CA GLU A 364 23.62 -20.86 -30.13
C GLU A 364 25.07 -20.88 -29.66
N SER A 365 25.40 -20.10 -28.62
CA SER A 365 26.73 -20.11 -28.01
C SER A 365 27.09 -21.48 -27.46
N SER A 366 26.16 -22.15 -26.77
CA SER A 366 26.38 -23.51 -26.24
C SER A 366 26.64 -24.51 -27.37
N ARG A 367 25.87 -24.45 -28.47
CA ARG A 367 26.11 -25.29 -29.65
C ARG A 367 27.50 -25.05 -30.25
N LYS A 368 27.91 -23.78 -30.38
CA LYS A 368 29.23 -23.44 -30.89
C LYS A 368 30.35 -23.94 -29.97
N THR A 369 30.16 -23.80 -28.66
CA THR A 369 31.09 -24.35 -27.66
C THR A 369 31.21 -25.86 -27.77
N ASP A 370 30.11 -26.59 -27.99
CA ASP A 370 30.16 -28.05 -28.21
C ASP A 370 30.99 -28.42 -29.46
N ASP A 371 30.74 -27.75 -30.60
CA ASP A 371 31.52 -27.94 -31.83
C ASP A 371 33.03 -27.67 -31.62
N ASP A 372 33.37 -26.59 -30.89
CA ASP A 372 34.75 -26.23 -30.60
C ASP A 372 35.41 -27.26 -29.65
N ILE A 373 34.67 -27.80 -28.67
CA ILE A 373 35.15 -28.87 -27.79
C ILE A 373 35.40 -30.16 -28.57
N GLN A 374 34.52 -30.54 -29.50
CA GLN A 374 34.74 -31.73 -30.34
C GLN A 374 36.02 -31.61 -31.18
N ARG A 375 36.26 -30.42 -31.76
CA ARG A 375 37.51 -30.12 -32.47
C ARG A 375 38.72 -30.20 -31.54
N GLN A 376 38.61 -29.64 -30.34
CA GLN A 376 39.66 -29.71 -29.32
C GLN A 376 39.99 -31.16 -28.96
N GLN A 377 38.98 -32.02 -28.70
CA GLN A 377 39.20 -33.45 -28.42
C GLN A 377 39.91 -34.17 -29.57
N GLN A 378 39.57 -33.84 -30.82
CA GLN A 378 40.28 -34.39 -31.99
C GLN A 378 41.75 -33.97 -32.00
N GLN A 379 42.03 -32.68 -31.76
CA GLN A 379 43.40 -32.17 -31.68
C GLN A 379 44.19 -32.76 -30.51
N THR A 380 43.56 -32.93 -29.34
CA THR A 380 44.17 -33.55 -28.17
C THR A 380 44.52 -35.02 -28.43
N ARG A 381 43.66 -35.78 -29.14
CA ARG A 381 43.96 -37.16 -29.56
C ARG A 381 45.15 -37.23 -30.52
N LEU A 382 45.21 -36.33 -31.50
CA LEU A 382 46.36 -36.25 -32.41
C LEU A 382 47.65 -35.89 -31.67
N LEU A 383 47.56 -34.97 -30.70
CA LEU A 383 48.69 -34.60 -29.86
C LEU A 383 49.17 -35.76 -29.00
N ALA A 384 48.27 -36.52 -28.38
CA ALA A 384 48.62 -37.72 -27.61
C ALA A 384 49.39 -38.75 -28.47
N SER A 385 48.91 -39.01 -29.69
CA SER A 385 49.59 -39.91 -30.63
C SER A 385 50.97 -39.38 -31.03
N ALA A 386 51.11 -38.07 -31.27
CA ALA A 386 52.41 -37.47 -31.57
C ALA A 386 53.37 -37.57 -30.36
N MET A 387 52.88 -37.45 -29.14
CA MET A 387 53.70 -37.62 -27.94
C MET A 387 54.22 -39.04 -27.78
N GLU A 388 53.40 -40.06 -28.07
CA GLU A 388 53.87 -41.46 -28.10
C GLU A 388 55.00 -41.65 -29.12
N GLU A 389 54.87 -41.08 -30.32
CA GLU A 389 55.92 -41.12 -31.35
C GLU A 389 57.21 -40.41 -30.90
N ILE A 390 57.09 -39.26 -30.23
CA ILE A 390 58.24 -38.55 -29.67
C ILE A 390 58.93 -39.37 -28.58
N VAL A 391 58.18 -39.99 -27.66
CA VAL A 391 58.76 -40.86 -26.61
C VAL A 391 59.52 -42.02 -27.24
N HIS A 392 59.00 -42.63 -28.31
CA HIS A 392 59.73 -43.64 -29.08
C HIS A 392 61.02 -43.08 -29.71
N SER A 393 60.97 -41.89 -30.29
CA SER A 393 62.13 -41.22 -30.89
C SER A 393 63.21 -40.91 -29.85
N VAL A 394 62.83 -40.36 -28.69
CA VAL A 394 63.71 -40.09 -27.54
C VAL A 394 64.40 -41.37 -27.07
N ASN A 395 63.66 -42.47 -26.90
CA ASN A 395 64.27 -43.77 -26.54
C ASN A 395 65.27 -44.27 -27.58
N ASN A 396 65.00 -44.06 -28.87
CA ASN A 396 65.94 -44.41 -29.94
C ASN A 396 67.21 -43.54 -29.90
N VAL A 397 67.10 -42.25 -29.60
CA VAL A 397 68.25 -41.35 -29.43
C VAL A 397 69.11 -41.79 -28.24
N ALA A 398 68.50 -42.13 -27.09
CA ALA A 398 69.21 -42.63 -25.92
C ALA A 398 69.98 -43.91 -26.25
N LYS A 399 69.34 -44.86 -26.95
CA LYS A 399 69.96 -46.10 -27.39
C LYS A 399 71.13 -45.84 -28.35
N ASN A 400 70.97 -44.92 -29.30
CA ASN A 400 72.03 -44.55 -30.24
C ASN A 400 73.22 -43.87 -29.55
N ALA A 401 72.96 -43.01 -28.56
CA ALA A 401 74.02 -42.39 -27.75
C ALA A 401 74.79 -43.46 -26.94
N GLY A 402 74.07 -44.40 -26.32
CA GLY A 402 74.69 -45.54 -25.62
C GLY A 402 75.56 -46.39 -26.54
N SER A 403 75.05 -46.77 -27.71
CA SER A 403 75.83 -47.50 -28.71
C SER A 403 77.03 -46.69 -29.24
N GLY A 404 76.88 -45.38 -29.41
CA GLY A 404 77.96 -44.48 -29.79
C GLY A 404 79.07 -44.43 -28.74
N ALA A 405 78.72 -44.41 -27.45
CA ALA A 405 79.69 -44.46 -26.35
C ALA A 405 80.46 -45.79 -26.34
N GLU A 406 79.78 -46.92 -26.56
CA GLU A 406 80.45 -48.23 -26.69
C GLU A 406 81.44 -48.27 -27.86
N ILE A 407 81.05 -47.73 -29.03
CA ILE A 407 81.92 -47.66 -30.21
C ILE A 407 83.12 -46.74 -29.95
N ALA A 408 82.91 -45.59 -29.32
CA ALA A 408 83.98 -44.67 -28.94
C ALA A 408 84.95 -45.32 -27.95
N ALA A 409 84.44 -46.02 -26.92
CA ALA A 409 85.27 -46.75 -25.97
C ALA A 409 86.12 -47.84 -26.65
N ALA A 410 85.54 -48.60 -27.59
CA ALA A 410 86.27 -49.59 -28.38
C ALA A 410 87.34 -48.96 -29.29
N ALA A 411 87.03 -47.82 -29.93
CA ALA A 411 87.99 -47.08 -30.74
C ALA A 411 89.16 -46.54 -29.90
N ASN A 412 88.88 -46.07 -28.68
CA ASN A 412 89.89 -45.60 -27.74
C ASN A 412 90.84 -46.74 -27.31
N ASP A 413 90.32 -47.93 -26.99
CA ASP A 413 91.16 -49.10 -26.72
C ASP A 413 92.03 -49.49 -27.94
N GLY A 414 91.43 -49.48 -29.13
CA GLY A 414 92.13 -49.71 -30.40
C GLY A 414 93.28 -48.73 -30.63
N CYS A 415 93.06 -47.43 -30.41
CA CYS A 415 94.10 -46.40 -30.56
C CYS A 415 95.20 -46.54 -29.50
N ASN A 416 94.84 -46.81 -28.24
CA ASN A 416 95.82 -47.06 -27.16
C ASN A 416 96.72 -48.27 -27.47
N ARG A 417 96.13 -49.34 -28.03
CA ARG A 417 96.90 -50.49 -28.51
C ARG A 417 97.80 -50.12 -29.69
N GLY A 418 97.27 -49.37 -30.66
CA GLY A 418 98.04 -48.87 -31.80
C GLY A 418 99.25 -48.04 -31.35
N GLN A 419 99.07 -47.19 -30.34
CA GLN A 419 100.13 -46.34 -29.81
C GLN A 419 101.24 -47.14 -29.13
N LYS A 420 100.90 -48.22 -28.42
CA LYS A 420 101.90 -49.16 -27.88
C LYS A 420 102.71 -49.82 -29.00
N VAL A 421 102.06 -50.17 -30.12
CA VAL A 421 102.74 -50.76 -31.29
C VAL A 421 103.67 -49.74 -31.95
N VAL A 422 103.23 -48.50 -32.15
CA VAL A 422 104.04 -47.41 -32.71
C VAL A 422 105.24 -47.11 -31.81
N SER A 423 105.05 -47.04 -30.49
CA SER A 423 106.16 -46.88 -29.54
C SER A 423 107.19 -48.01 -29.64
N SER A 424 106.73 -49.26 -29.69
CA SER A 424 107.63 -50.42 -29.83
C SER A 424 108.36 -50.43 -31.18
N ALA A 425 107.71 -49.95 -32.25
CA ALA A 425 108.33 -49.80 -33.56
C ALA A 425 109.39 -48.68 -33.55
N ALA A 426 109.14 -47.57 -32.86
CA ALA A 426 110.10 -46.48 -32.67
C ALA A 426 111.39 -47.00 -32.00
N ASP A 427 111.25 -47.75 -30.91
CA ASP A 427 112.37 -48.34 -30.17
C ASP A 427 113.17 -49.31 -31.07
N SER A 428 112.47 -50.11 -31.88
CA SER A 428 113.08 -51.08 -32.79
C SER A 428 113.88 -50.40 -33.91
N ILE A 429 113.34 -49.34 -34.51
CA ILE A 429 114.05 -48.54 -35.53
C ILE A 429 115.23 -47.79 -34.91
N HIS A 430 115.09 -47.27 -33.68
CA HIS A 430 116.20 -46.64 -32.97
C HIS A 430 117.36 -47.61 -32.77
N MET A 431 117.08 -48.83 -32.28
CA MET A 431 118.10 -49.89 -32.17
C MET A 431 118.70 -50.28 -33.52
N LEU A 432 117.90 -50.30 -34.60
CA LEU A 432 118.40 -50.56 -35.95
C LEU A 432 119.37 -49.45 -36.41
N SER A 433 119.04 -48.19 -36.14
CA SER A 433 119.88 -47.03 -36.46
C SER A 433 121.24 -47.13 -35.80
N GLU A 434 121.27 -47.48 -34.51
CA GLU A 434 122.52 -47.72 -33.77
C GLU A 434 123.33 -48.88 -34.37
N ARG A 435 122.68 -49.99 -34.72
CA ARG A 435 123.35 -51.15 -35.34
C ARG A 435 123.94 -50.82 -36.72
N VAL A 436 123.22 -50.07 -37.55
CA VAL A 436 123.71 -49.59 -38.86
C VAL A 436 124.88 -48.64 -38.66
N HIS A 437 124.81 -47.73 -37.68
CA HIS A 437 125.92 -46.84 -37.34
C HIS A 437 127.18 -47.62 -36.93
N HIS A 438 127.04 -48.63 -36.07
CA HIS A 438 128.15 -49.51 -35.70
C HIS A 438 128.72 -50.32 -36.88
N ALA A 439 127.86 -50.84 -37.76
CA ALA A 439 128.26 -51.57 -38.96
C ALA A 439 129.03 -50.66 -39.94
N SER A 440 128.55 -49.44 -40.16
CA SER A 440 129.23 -48.42 -40.96
C SER A 440 130.66 -48.16 -40.44
N GLY A 441 130.82 -47.96 -39.13
CA GLY A 441 132.14 -47.78 -38.51
C GLY A 441 133.06 -49.00 -38.60
N ALA A 442 132.53 -50.23 -38.66
CA ALA A 442 133.33 -51.44 -38.90
C ALA A 442 133.82 -51.52 -40.35
N ILE A 443 132.97 -51.18 -41.32
CA ILE A 443 133.31 -51.20 -42.75
C ILE A 443 134.30 -50.08 -43.09
N GLN A 444 134.14 -48.88 -42.51
CA GLN A 444 135.11 -47.80 -42.67
C GLN A 444 136.51 -48.20 -42.15
N ARG A 445 136.57 -48.94 -41.04
CA ARG A 445 137.84 -49.51 -40.55
C ARG A 445 138.42 -50.54 -41.52
N LEU A 446 137.59 -51.44 -42.06
CA LEU A 446 138.00 -52.41 -43.09
C LEU A 446 138.57 -51.71 -44.33
N GLN A 447 137.93 -50.63 -44.79
CA GLN A 447 138.43 -49.83 -45.92
C GLN A 447 139.85 -49.30 -45.64
N LYS A 448 140.06 -48.70 -44.45
CA LYS A 448 141.35 -48.13 -44.05
C LYS A 448 142.44 -49.20 -43.88
N ASP A 449 142.10 -50.35 -43.31
CA ASP A 449 143.04 -51.47 -43.15
C ASP A 449 143.43 -52.03 -44.53
N SER A 450 142.49 -52.05 -45.48
CA SER A 450 142.74 -52.51 -46.86
C SER A 450 143.59 -51.55 -47.68
N GLU A 451 143.44 -50.24 -47.48
CA GLU A 451 144.36 -49.22 -48.02
C GLU A 451 145.78 -49.40 -47.47
N SER A 452 145.88 -49.71 -46.17
CA SER A 452 147.16 -49.99 -45.51
C SER A 452 147.83 -51.24 -46.08
N ILE A 453 147.08 -52.32 -46.30
CA ILE A 453 147.58 -53.54 -46.95
C ILE A 453 148.07 -53.25 -48.37
N GLY A 454 147.32 -52.47 -49.16
CA GLY A 454 147.74 -52.05 -50.51
C GLY A 454 149.12 -51.36 -50.50
N SER A 455 149.33 -50.44 -49.54
CA SER A 455 150.62 -49.76 -49.40
C SER A 455 151.79 -50.71 -49.07
N VAL A 456 151.53 -51.76 -48.29
CA VAL A 456 152.51 -52.80 -47.97
C VAL A 456 152.82 -53.64 -49.21
N LEU A 457 151.81 -53.98 -50.02
CA LEU A 457 152.00 -54.74 -51.26
C LEU A 457 152.83 -53.98 -52.29
N ASP A 458 152.64 -52.66 -52.42
CA ASP A 458 153.47 -51.81 -53.28
C ASP A 458 154.95 -51.87 -52.87
N VAL A 459 155.24 -51.87 -51.56
CA VAL A 459 156.61 -52.04 -51.04
C VAL A 459 157.16 -53.41 -51.37
N ILE A 460 156.38 -54.50 -51.18
CA ILE A 460 156.82 -55.86 -51.49
C ILE A 460 157.08 -56.01 -52.99
N ARG A 461 156.20 -55.46 -53.84
CA ARG A 461 156.40 -55.44 -55.30
C ARG A 461 157.69 -54.70 -55.67
N GLY A 462 157.94 -53.56 -55.05
CA GLY A 462 159.19 -52.81 -55.22
C GLY A 462 160.43 -53.62 -54.80
N ILE A 463 160.36 -54.35 -53.68
CA ILE A 463 161.44 -55.25 -53.24
C ILE A 463 161.63 -56.41 -54.23
N ALA A 464 160.55 -57.03 -54.72
CA ALA A 464 160.62 -58.11 -55.69
C ALA A 464 161.24 -57.64 -57.01
N GLU A 465 160.87 -56.45 -57.50
CA GLU A 465 161.44 -55.84 -58.70
C GLU A 465 162.93 -55.50 -58.53
N GLN A 466 163.31 -54.93 -57.38
CA GLN A 466 164.72 -54.71 -57.02
C GLN A 466 165.49 -56.03 -56.93
N THR A 467 164.89 -57.07 -56.36
CA THR A 467 165.50 -58.40 -56.23
C THR A 467 165.68 -59.06 -57.60
N ASN A 468 164.71 -58.91 -58.50
CA ASN A 468 164.79 -59.39 -59.88
C ASN A 468 165.92 -58.69 -60.66
N LEU A 469 166.08 -57.37 -60.48
CA LEU A 469 167.17 -56.59 -61.07
C LEU A 469 168.55 -56.99 -60.50
N LEU A 470 168.65 -57.17 -59.18
CA LEU A 470 169.88 -57.64 -58.52
C LEU A 470 170.26 -59.04 -59.00
N ALA A 471 169.28 -59.94 -59.10
CA ALA A 471 169.47 -61.30 -59.60
C ALA A 471 169.88 -61.32 -61.08
N LEU A 472 169.30 -60.46 -61.92
CA LEU A 472 169.71 -60.29 -63.31
C LEU A 472 171.17 -59.81 -63.41
N ASN A 473 171.56 -58.81 -62.63
CA ASN A 473 172.94 -58.33 -62.58
C ASN A 473 173.91 -59.42 -62.11
N ALA A 474 173.52 -60.22 -61.11
CA ALA A 474 174.30 -61.35 -60.64
C ALA A 474 174.43 -62.47 -61.69
N ALA A 475 173.36 -62.77 -62.43
CA ALA A 475 173.38 -63.74 -63.53
C ALA A 475 174.29 -63.29 -64.68
N ILE A 476 174.27 -61.99 -65.03
CA ILE A 476 175.17 -61.38 -66.02
C ILE A 476 176.63 -61.53 -65.58
N GLU A 477 176.95 -61.20 -64.33
CA GLU A 477 178.34 -61.28 -63.84
C GLU A 477 178.82 -62.73 -63.67
N ALA A 478 177.92 -63.66 -63.31
CA ALA A 478 178.20 -65.09 -63.27
C ALA A 478 178.49 -65.66 -64.67
N ALA A 479 177.75 -65.24 -65.69
CA ALA A 479 178.04 -65.59 -67.08
C ALA A 479 179.39 -65.03 -67.55
N ARG A 480 179.78 -63.85 -67.05
CA ARG A 480 181.07 -63.20 -67.33
C ARG A 480 182.27 -63.93 -66.73
N ALA A 481 182.09 -64.60 -65.59
CA ALA A 481 183.11 -65.41 -64.92
C ALA A 481 183.35 -66.81 -65.54
N GLY A 482 182.60 -67.18 -66.59
CA GLY A 482 182.78 -68.45 -67.31
C GLY A 482 182.53 -69.69 -66.44
N GLU A 483 183.35 -70.74 -66.60
CA GLU A 483 183.17 -72.03 -65.89
C GLU A 483 183.20 -71.92 -64.35
N GLN A 484 183.89 -70.93 -63.78
CA GLN A 484 183.93 -70.70 -62.31
C GLN A 484 182.63 -70.08 -61.76
N GLY A 485 181.84 -69.41 -62.62
CA GLY A 485 180.60 -68.72 -62.23
C GLY A 485 179.34 -69.59 -62.32
N ARG A 486 179.48 -70.83 -62.79
CA ARG A 486 178.34 -71.68 -63.18
C ARG A 486 177.38 -72.01 -62.02
N GLY A 487 177.90 -72.23 -60.81
CA GLY A 487 177.08 -72.41 -59.61
C GLY A 487 176.34 -71.14 -59.18
N PHE A 488 176.98 -69.97 -59.32
CA PHE A 488 176.36 -68.67 -59.04
C PHE A 488 175.28 -68.30 -60.05
N ALA A 489 175.46 -68.65 -61.33
CA ALA A 489 174.45 -68.41 -62.36
C ALA A 489 173.13 -69.15 -62.07
N VAL A 490 173.21 -70.41 -61.62
CA VAL A 490 172.02 -71.20 -61.24
C VAL A 490 171.30 -70.58 -60.04
N VAL A 491 172.04 -70.13 -59.02
CA VAL A 491 171.43 -69.44 -57.86
C VAL A 491 170.80 -68.11 -58.28
N ALA A 492 171.46 -67.35 -59.15
CA ALA A 492 170.93 -66.07 -59.64
C ALA A 492 169.64 -66.26 -60.47
N ASP A 493 169.57 -67.27 -61.34
CA ASP A 493 168.33 -67.59 -62.07
C ASP A 493 167.21 -68.10 -61.17
N GLU A 494 167.53 -68.85 -60.11
CA GLU A 494 166.54 -69.28 -59.11
C GLU A 494 166.00 -68.08 -58.30
N VAL A 495 166.86 -67.15 -57.89
CA VAL A 495 166.45 -65.90 -57.23
C VAL A 495 165.62 -65.02 -58.17
N ARG A 496 165.98 -64.94 -59.45
CA ARG A 496 165.22 -64.21 -60.48
C ARG A 496 163.83 -64.80 -60.68
N THR A 497 163.74 -66.13 -60.75
CA THR A 497 162.48 -66.86 -60.86
C THR A 497 161.61 -66.67 -59.61
N LEU A 498 162.22 -66.71 -58.42
CA LEU A 498 161.52 -66.46 -57.16
C LEU A 498 161.01 -65.01 -57.05
N ALA A 499 161.81 -64.03 -57.48
CA ALA A 499 161.42 -62.63 -57.54
C ALA A 499 160.27 -62.41 -58.53
N GLY A 500 160.31 -63.03 -59.72
CA GLY A 500 159.20 -63.01 -60.68
C GLY A 500 157.92 -63.68 -60.16
N ARG A 501 158.03 -64.81 -59.47
CA ARG A 501 156.89 -65.45 -58.79
C ARG A 501 156.32 -64.56 -57.69
N THR A 502 157.17 -63.91 -56.90
CA THR A 502 156.77 -62.96 -55.85
C THR A 502 156.03 -61.77 -56.46
N GLN A 503 156.53 -61.21 -57.57
CA GLN A 503 155.89 -60.09 -58.27
C GLN A 503 154.51 -60.47 -58.84
N ASN A 504 154.39 -61.67 -59.42
CA ASN A 504 153.10 -62.19 -59.91
C ASN A 504 152.11 -62.37 -58.76
N SER A 505 152.51 -63.00 -57.65
CA SER A 505 151.66 -63.16 -56.48
C SER A 505 151.28 -61.83 -55.83
N THR A 506 152.18 -60.84 -55.77
CA THR A 506 151.83 -59.49 -55.29
C THR A 506 150.81 -58.80 -56.19
N THR A 507 150.87 -59.02 -57.51
CA THR A 507 149.88 -58.48 -58.46
C THR A 507 148.51 -59.14 -58.28
N GLU A 508 148.47 -60.45 -58.07
CA GLU A 508 147.22 -61.17 -57.76
C GLU A 508 146.61 -60.68 -56.45
N ILE A 509 147.41 -60.52 -55.39
CA ILE A 509 146.93 -59.98 -54.11
C ILE A 509 146.50 -58.52 -54.25
N GLN A 510 147.22 -57.69 -55.01
CA GLN A 510 146.84 -56.31 -55.31
C GLN A 510 145.45 -56.24 -55.94
N ASN A 511 145.17 -57.05 -56.97
CA ASN A 511 143.85 -57.11 -57.60
C ASN A 511 142.75 -57.51 -56.60
N MET A 512 143.03 -58.46 -55.68
CA MET A 512 142.09 -58.83 -54.63
C MET A 512 141.85 -57.68 -53.63
N ILE A 513 142.89 -56.93 -53.26
CA ILE A 513 142.78 -55.78 -52.36
C ILE A 513 142.03 -54.62 -53.04
N GLU A 514 142.27 -54.35 -54.32
CA GLU A 514 141.53 -53.35 -55.08
C GLU A 514 140.04 -53.71 -55.18
N SER A 515 139.72 -54.98 -55.43
CA SER A 515 138.34 -55.47 -55.40
C SER A 515 137.71 -55.30 -54.00
N LEU A 516 138.45 -55.63 -52.94
CA LEU A 516 137.99 -55.49 -51.56
C LEU A 516 137.79 -54.03 -51.16
N GLN A 517 138.68 -53.11 -51.58
CA GLN A 517 138.52 -51.67 -51.39
C GLN A 517 137.28 -51.14 -52.12
N SER A 518 137.04 -51.59 -53.36
CA SER A 518 135.83 -51.21 -54.12
C SER A 518 134.56 -51.67 -53.43
N LEU A 519 134.49 -52.95 -53.02
CA LEU A 519 133.35 -53.50 -52.29
C LEU A 519 133.15 -52.81 -50.94
N SER A 520 134.23 -52.47 -50.23
CA SER A 520 134.16 -51.74 -48.98
C SER A 520 133.60 -50.34 -49.15
N ARG A 521 133.99 -49.60 -50.22
CA ARG A 521 133.43 -48.28 -50.53
C ARG A 521 131.96 -48.35 -50.87
N GLU A 522 131.56 -49.31 -51.70
CA GLU A 522 130.15 -49.56 -52.03
C GLU A 522 129.33 -49.84 -50.76
N ALA A 523 129.87 -50.67 -49.85
CA ALA A 523 129.22 -50.98 -48.59
C ALA A 523 129.14 -49.77 -47.63
N VAL A 524 130.11 -48.84 -47.62
CA VAL A 524 130.00 -47.57 -46.88
C VAL A 524 128.84 -46.73 -47.41
N THR A 525 128.74 -46.53 -48.73
CA THR A 525 127.65 -45.77 -49.36
C THR A 525 126.29 -46.36 -49.01
N LEU A 526 126.14 -47.69 -49.11
CA LEU A 526 124.89 -48.38 -48.73
C LEU A 526 124.55 -48.21 -47.24
N MET A 527 125.56 -48.16 -46.36
CA MET A 527 125.34 -47.93 -44.93
C MET A 527 124.92 -46.49 -44.63
N GLU A 528 125.48 -45.50 -45.34
CA GLU A 528 125.06 -44.09 -45.21
C GLU A 528 123.62 -43.90 -45.69
N GLU A 529 123.24 -44.50 -46.83
CA GLU A 529 121.87 -44.53 -47.31
C GLU A 529 120.93 -45.20 -46.31
N SER A 530 121.32 -46.36 -45.77
CA SER A 530 120.55 -47.09 -44.76
C SER A 530 120.37 -46.27 -43.48
N GLN A 531 121.40 -45.52 -43.05
CA GLN A 531 121.31 -44.64 -41.90
C GLN A 531 120.32 -43.49 -42.15
N CYS A 532 120.34 -42.89 -43.34
CA CYS A 532 119.39 -41.86 -43.74
C CYS A 532 117.94 -42.38 -43.74
N GLN A 533 117.70 -43.54 -44.36
CA GLN A 533 116.39 -44.19 -44.40
C GLN A 533 115.88 -44.55 -43.01
N THR A 534 116.75 -45.03 -42.12
CA THR A 534 116.36 -45.37 -40.75
C THR A 534 115.95 -44.12 -39.96
N LYS A 535 116.66 -42.99 -40.15
CA LYS A 535 116.29 -41.70 -39.54
C LYS A 535 114.92 -41.19 -40.02
N GLN A 536 114.65 -41.25 -41.32
CA GLN A 536 113.33 -40.94 -41.88
C GLN A 536 112.24 -41.87 -41.32
N GLY A 537 112.56 -43.16 -41.13
CA GLY A 537 111.68 -44.12 -40.49
C GLY A 537 111.28 -43.72 -39.07
N VAL A 538 112.20 -43.18 -38.27
CA VAL A 538 111.89 -42.65 -36.93
C VAL A 538 110.94 -41.45 -37.02
N GLU A 539 111.20 -40.51 -37.92
CA GLU A 539 110.36 -39.30 -38.10
C GLU A 539 108.91 -39.68 -38.45
N HIS A 540 108.71 -40.61 -39.40
CA HIS A 540 107.36 -41.08 -39.76
C HIS A 540 106.65 -41.83 -38.63
N ILE A 541 107.38 -42.59 -37.80
CA ILE A 541 106.78 -43.26 -36.64
C ILE A 541 106.33 -42.24 -35.59
N LEU A 542 107.10 -41.18 -35.35
CA LEU A 542 106.72 -40.12 -34.42
C LEU A 542 105.47 -39.38 -34.90
N GLU A 543 105.39 -39.05 -36.20
CA GLU A 543 104.22 -38.42 -36.83
C GLU A 543 102.97 -39.31 -36.74
N ALA A 544 103.12 -40.62 -36.95
CA ALA A 544 102.04 -41.60 -36.74
C ALA A 544 101.59 -41.66 -35.27
N GLY A 545 102.53 -41.57 -34.33
CA GLY A 545 102.24 -41.51 -32.90
C GLY A 545 101.48 -40.27 -32.48
N GLU A 546 101.85 -39.10 -33.02
CA GLU A 546 101.11 -37.85 -32.81
C GLU A 546 99.70 -37.91 -33.38
N SER A 547 99.54 -38.47 -34.58
CA SER A 547 98.23 -38.67 -35.21
C SER A 547 97.32 -39.56 -34.36
N LEU A 548 97.85 -40.65 -33.77
CA LEU A 548 97.09 -41.51 -32.86
C LEU A 548 96.69 -40.79 -31.57
N ASN A 549 97.56 -39.96 -30.99
CA ASN A 549 97.21 -39.12 -29.82
C ASN A 549 96.04 -38.18 -30.14
N HIS A 550 96.06 -37.56 -31.32
CA HIS A 550 94.98 -36.69 -31.76
C HIS A 550 93.66 -37.46 -31.90
N ILE A 551 93.70 -38.67 -32.47
CA ILE A 551 92.50 -39.54 -32.57
C ILE A 551 91.98 -39.92 -31.17
N VAL A 552 92.86 -40.27 -30.23
CA VAL A 552 92.46 -40.57 -28.83
C VAL A 552 91.72 -39.39 -28.20
N ALA A 553 92.21 -38.17 -28.37
CA ALA A 553 91.56 -36.97 -27.84
C ALA A 553 90.17 -36.73 -28.47
N GLU A 554 90.05 -36.88 -29.80
CA GLU A 554 88.77 -36.74 -30.50
C GLU A 554 87.76 -37.82 -30.08
N VAL A 555 88.22 -39.07 -29.89
CA VAL A 555 87.36 -40.16 -29.44
C VAL A 555 86.88 -39.93 -27.99
N ALA A 556 87.71 -39.37 -27.12
CA ALA A 556 87.30 -38.96 -25.78
C ALA A 556 86.19 -37.89 -25.83
N ASN A 557 86.35 -36.88 -26.70
CA ASN A 557 85.31 -35.87 -26.92
C ASN A 557 84.00 -36.48 -27.41
N ILE A 558 84.04 -37.47 -28.31
CA ILE A 558 82.84 -38.20 -28.78
C ILE A 558 82.16 -38.94 -27.61
N ASN A 559 82.94 -39.57 -26.74
CA ASN A 559 82.40 -40.28 -25.59
C ASN A 559 81.69 -39.33 -24.60
N ASP A 560 82.29 -38.17 -24.33
CA ASP A 560 81.69 -37.13 -23.48
C ASP A 560 80.41 -36.56 -24.11
N MET A 561 80.40 -36.35 -25.44
CA MET A 561 79.21 -35.90 -26.17
C MET A 561 78.07 -36.92 -26.06
N ASN A 562 78.36 -38.21 -26.18
CA ASN A 562 77.35 -39.26 -26.03
C ASN A 562 76.78 -39.31 -24.60
N ALA A 563 77.60 -39.09 -23.57
CA ALA A 563 77.12 -38.99 -22.19
C ALA A 563 76.20 -37.78 -21.97
N GLN A 564 76.52 -36.64 -22.60
CA GLN A 564 75.63 -35.46 -22.58
C GLN A 564 74.32 -35.73 -23.31
N ILE A 565 74.36 -36.35 -24.50
CA ILE A 565 73.16 -36.72 -25.25
C ILE A 565 72.27 -37.63 -24.41
N ALA A 566 72.83 -38.66 -23.75
CA ALA A 566 72.07 -39.54 -22.87
C ALA A 566 71.38 -38.78 -21.73
N THR A 567 72.08 -37.84 -21.10
CA THR A 567 71.54 -37.01 -20.01
C THR A 567 70.40 -36.11 -20.50
N VAL A 568 70.59 -35.41 -21.62
CA VAL A 568 69.56 -34.55 -22.23
C VAL A 568 68.35 -35.37 -22.64
N THR A 569 68.56 -36.57 -23.16
CA THR A 569 67.49 -37.47 -23.60
C THR A 569 66.64 -37.95 -22.41
N GLU A 570 67.25 -38.25 -21.26
CA GLU A 570 66.52 -38.61 -20.04
C GLU A 570 65.68 -37.44 -19.51
N GLN A 571 66.22 -36.21 -19.54
CA GLN A 571 65.46 -35.00 -19.21
C GLN A 571 64.29 -34.79 -20.18
N GLN A 572 64.52 -34.98 -21.48
CA GLN A 572 63.50 -34.86 -22.51
C GLN A 572 62.36 -35.85 -22.29
N LYS A 573 62.68 -37.09 -21.92
CA LYS A 573 61.69 -38.11 -21.57
C LYS A 573 60.80 -37.67 -20.41
N SER A 574 61.38 -37.14 -19.33
CA SER A 574 60.61 -36.62 -18.20
C SER A 574 59.67 -35.49 -18.61
N VAL A 575 60.12 -34.57 -19.47
CA VAL A 575 59.26 -33.48 -19.99
C VAL A 575 58.13 -34.05 -20.85
N MET A 576 58.39 -35.06 -21.67
CA MET A 576 57.34 -35.69 -22.49
C MET A 576 56.30 -36.42 -21.65
N GLU A 577 56.68 -37.07 -20.56
CA GLU A 577 55.74 -37.69 -19.62
C GLU A 577 54.83 -36.64 -18.96
N GLU A 578 55.38 -35.48 -18.58
CA GLU A 578 54.59 -34.35 -18.06
C GLU A 578 53.63 -33.77 -19.11
N VAL A 579 54.11 -33.59 -20.35
CA VAL A 579 53.25 -33.14 -21.46
C VAL A 579 52.12 -34.14 -21.71
N ASN A 580 52.40 -35.45 -21.68
CA ASN A 580 51.37 -36.48 -21.85
C ASN A 580 50.31 -36.43 -20.73
N HIS A 581 50.74 -36.17 -19.49
CA HIS A 581 49.83 -35.95 -18.36
C HIS A 581 48.94 -34.71 -18.56
N ASN A 582 49.52 -33.61 -19.04
CA ASN A 582 48.77 -32.38 -19.36
C ASN A 582 47.75 -32.61 -20.49
N VAL A 583 48.12 -33.37 -21.52
CA VAL A 583 47.21 -33.77 -22.61
C VAL A 583 46.02 -34.57 -22.09
N SER A 584 46.25 -35.52 -21.17
CA SER A 584 45.17 -36.27 -20.51
C SER A 584 44.26 -35.36 -19.69
N THR A 585 44.83 -34.41 -18.95
CA THR A 585 44.06 -33.41 -18.18
C THR A 585 43.20 -32.53 -19.08
N ILE A 586 43.74 -32.07 -20.22
CA ILE A 586 42.98 -31.30 -21.22
C ILE A 586 41.80 -32.11 -21.77
N ASN A 587 41.98 -33.42 -22.00
CA ASN A 587 40.89 -34.28 -22.46
C ASN A 587 39.76 -34.39 -21.41
N ASN A 588 40.09 -34.56 -20.13
CA ASN A 588 39.09 -34.58 -19.05
C ASN A 588 38.35 -33.23 -18.92
N ILE A 589 39.06 -32.11 -19.06
CA ILE A 589 38.44 -30.78 -19.07
C ILE A 589 37.47 -30.63 -20.25
N ALA A 590 37.86 -31.13 -21.43
CA ALA A 590 36.99 -31.12 -22.60
C ALA A 590 35.70 -31.93 -22.38
N GLU A 591 35.79 -33.14 -21.81
CA GLU A 591 34.60 -33.95 -21.45
C GLU A 591 33.67 -33.24 -20.46
N ASN A 592 34.22 -32.61 -19.41
CA ASN A 592 33.43 -31.82 -18.47
C ASN A 592 32.77 -30.61 -19.15
N SER A 593 33.47 -29.98 -20.10
CA SER A 593 32.95 -28.82 -20.82
C SER A 593 31.76 -29.17 -21.73
N VAL A 594 31.73 -30.40 -22.28
CA VAL A 594 30.55 -30.92 -23.01
C VAL A 594 29.34 -31.00 -22.08
N ALA A 595 29.51 -31.51 -20.86
CA ALA A 595 28.43 -31.61 -19.90
C ALA A 595 27.86 -30.22 -19.52
N LEU A 596 28.74 -29.25 -19.23
CA LEU A 596 28.33 -27.88 -18.92
C LEU A 596 27.65 -27.17 -20.10
N SER A 597 28.14 -27.41 -21.33
CA SER A 597 27.52 -26.85 -22.54
C SER A 597 26.09 -27.37 -22.73
N ASN A 598 25.87 -28.67 -22.52
CA ASN A 598 24.54 -29.27 -22.57
C ASN A 598 23.61 -28.72 -21.48
N GLU A 599 24.11 -28.54 -20.25
CA GLU A 599 23.33 -27.95 -19.16
C GLU A 599 22.92 -26.49 -19.49
N THR A 600 23.84 -25.72 -20.06
CA THR A 600 23.59 -24.33 -20.49
C THR A 600 22.57 -24.27 -21.63
N ALA A 601 22.65 -25.18 -22.61
CA ALA A 601 21.67 -25.30 -23.68
C ALA A 601 20.26 -25.62 -23.13
N GLN A 602 20.17 -26.54 -22.17
CA GLN A 602 18.91 -26.89 -21.52
C GLN A 602 18.32 -25.72 -20.70
N ALA A 603 19.17 -25.01 -19.95
CA ALA A 603 18.75 -23.82 -19.21
C ALA A 603 18.25 -22.72 -20.15
N SER A 604 18.94 -22.51 -21.28
CA SER A 604 18.52 -21.59 -22.33
C SER A 604 17.15 -21.93 -22.89
N HIS A 605 16.90 -23.21 -23.17
CA HIS A 605 15.60 -23.68 -23.63
C HIS A 605 14.49 -23.42 -22.60
N ASN A 606 14.78 -23.65 -21.31
CA ASN A 606 13.83 -23.35 -20.24
C ASN A 606 13.53 -21.85 -20.10
N LEU A 607 14.54 -20.98 -20.24
CA LEU A 607 14.37 -19.53 -20.24
C LEU A 607 13.52 -19.05 -21.42
N ALA A 608 13.74 -19.59 -22.62
CA ALA A 608 12.93 -19.29 -23.79
C ALA A 608 11.46 -19.68 -23.57
N ASN A 609 11.21 -20.84 -22.96
CA ASN A 609 9.85 -21.27 -22.60
C ASN A 609 9.21 -20.34 -21.56
N LEU A 610 9.95 -19.94 -20.52
CA LEU A 610 9.44 -19.04 -19.49
C LEU A 610 9.13 -17.65 -20.06
N ALA A 611 9.99 -17.13 -20.94
CA ALA A 611 9.76 -15.89 -21.68
C ALA A 611 8.49 -15.97 -22.55
N ALA A 612 8.29 -17.09 -23.25
CA ALA A 612 7.08 -17.32 -24.03
C ALA A 612 5.82 -17.40 -23.15
N GLN A 613 5.90 -18.03 -21.99
CA GLN A 613 4.81 -18.08 -21.01
C GLN A 613 4.47 -16.68 -20.46
N LEU A 614 5.47 -15.89 -20.07
CA LEU A 614 5.27 -14.51 -19.61
C LEU A 614 4.62 -13.64 -20.68
N ARG A 615 5.09 -13.75 -21.93
CA ARG A 615 4.50 -13.07 -23.09
C ARG A 615 3.05 -13.50 -23.32
N ASN A 616 2.75 -14.79 -23.23
CA ASN A 616 1.39 -15.30 -23.36
C ASN A 616 0.49 -14.72 -22.26
N LEU A 617 0.92 -14.80 -21.00
CA LEU A 617 0.17 -14.27 -19.86
C LEU A 617 -0.07 -12.77 -19.99
N SER A 618 0.95 -12.00 -20.40
CA SER A 618 0.79 -10.56 -20.64
C SER A 618 -0.11 -10.26 -21.83
N SER A 619 -0.13 -11.09 -22.88
CA SER A 619 -0.97 -10.90 -24.07
C SER A 619 -2.47 -11.09 -23.81
N GLN A 620 -2.84 -11.69 -22.68
CA GLN A 620 -4.24 -11.77 -22.23
C GLN A 620 -4.79 -10.40 -21.85
N PHE A 621 -3.92 -9.46 -21.48
CA PHE A 621 -4.28 -8.08 -21.21
C PHE A 621 -4.12 -7.26 -22.47
N LYS A 622 -5.19 -6.54 -22.84
CA LYS A 622 -5.12 -5.56 -23.93
C LYS A 622 -4.59 -4.26 -23.34
N VAL A 623 -3.42 -3.87 -23.83
CA VAL A 623 -2.63 -2.74 -23.32
C VAL A 623 -2.72 -1.55 -24.24
#